data_AF-A0A5D9D7X9-F1
#
_entry.id   AF-A0A5D9D7X9-F1
#
_cell.length_a   1.000
_cell.length_b   1.000
_cell.length_c   1.000
_cell.angle_alpha   90.00
_cell.angle_beta   90.00
_cell.angle_gamma   90.00
#
_symmetry.space_group_name_H-M   'P 1'
#
loop_
_entity.id
_entity.type
_entity.pdbx_description
1 polymer ?
#
loop_
_entity_poly.entity_id
_entity_poly.type
_entity_poly.pdbx_seq_one_letter_code
_entity_poly.pdbx_strand_id
1 'polypeptide(L)'
;MQLKAKTKTYSLTTTSFYVISAYLIFQILGFLQSLFIGLMIAAGTAWIQHRGWENQEKIKTLDSEKKKAYDLIEQISEVVGKRIYHQSTLITALQKHDDSYNRDPYESSVKEINEEYYKICMGLKYSFSNEVMLNYEKRFQNRLANNNRKIFSASCSLNLTSAHSELKEINWELNKFVDTLLKKVRRNEFSTFTNKNPTTNFENREKFTTIYLALRLINIRH
;
A
#
# COMPACT_ATOMS: atom_id res chain seq x y z
N MET A 1 36.88 40.73 81.21
CA MET A 1 35.98 41.47 80.28
C MET A 1 36.14 40.99 78.82
N GLN A 2 36.23 39.67 78.54
CA GLN A 2 36.51 39.14 77.18
C GLN A 2 35.44 38.16 76.62
N LEU A 3 34.38 37.83 77.38
CA LEU A 3 33.39 36.83 76.96
C LEU A 3 32.34 37.32 75.95
N LYS A 4 32.15 38.64 75.78
CA LYS A 4 31.13 39.21 74.88
C LYS A 4 31.53 39.23 73.39
N ALA A 5 32.83 39.13 73.06
CA ALA A 5 33.31 39.22 71.68
C ALA A 5 33.21 37.88 70.92
N LYS A 6 33.35 36.74 71.62
CA LYS A 6 33.23 35.40 71.02
C LYS A 6 31.80 35.05 70.61
N THR A 7 30.79 35.38 71.41
CA THR A 7 29.38 35.07 71.08
C THR A 7 28.88 35.83 69.84
N LYS A 8 29.34 37.06 69.62
CA LYS A 8 28.96 37.88 68.46
C LYS A 8 29.58 37.40 67.14
N THR A 9 30.79 36.83 67.19
CA THR A 9 31.48 36.26 66.01
C THR A 9 30.92 34.89 65.62
N TYR A 10 30.48 34.08 66.60
CA TYR A 10 29.78 32.82 66.34
C TYR A 10 28.38 33.02 65.73
N SER A 11 27.66 34.11 66.07
CA SER A 11 26.34 34.39 65.48
C SER A 11 26.43 34.96 64.06
N LEU A 12 27.52 35.65 63.70
CA LEU A 12 27.75 36.20 62.36
C LEU A 12 28.21 35.15 61.34
N THR A 13 28.93 34.13 61.82
CA THR A 13 29.42 33.00 60.99
C THR A 13 28.31 31.99 60.71
N THR A 14 27.39 31.76 61.65
CA THR A 14 26.21 30.91 61.43
C THR A 14 25.21 31.58 60.47
N THR A 15 24.90 32.86 60.63
CA THR A 15 23.99 33.57 59.70
C THR A 15 24.52 33.64 58.29
N SER A 16 25.82 33.91 58.10
CA SER A 16 26.45 33.89 56.78
C SER A 16 26.45 32.49 56.15
N PHE A 17 26.65 31.42 56.93
CA PHE A 17 26.50 30.04 56.44
C PHE A 17 25.06 29.74 55.98
N TYR A 18 24.03 30.17 56.72
CA TYR A 18 22.62 30.02 56.32
C TYR A 18 22.28 30.79 55.04
N VAL A 19 22.84 31.99 54.86
CA VAL A 19 22.62 32.79 53.64
C VAL A 19 23.28 32.15 52.42
N ILE A 20 24.52 31.66 52.56
CA ILE A 20 25.25 30.98 51.47
C ILE A 20 24.56 29.67 51.09
N SER A 21 24.14 28.87 52.08
CA SER A 21 23.42 27.61 51.83
C SER A 21 22.05 27.85 51.20
N ALA A 22 21.29 28.86 51.65
CA ALA A 22 20.04 29.25 50.99
C ALA A 22 20.26 29.67 49.53
N TYR A 23 21.29 30.48 49.26
CA TYR A 23 21.64 30.89 47.89
C TYR A 23 21.98 29.69 46.99
N LEU A 24 22.78 28.74 47.48
CA LEU A 24 23.10 27.51 46.75
C LEU A 24 21.85 26.66 46.47
N ILE A 25 20.94 26.54 47.44
CA ILE A 25 19.67 25.82 47.27
C ILE A 25 18.82 26.48 46.18
N PHE A 26 18.73 27.82 46.17
CA PHE A 26 18.01 28.56 45.12
C PHE A 26 18.63 28.35 43.72
N GLN A 27 19.96 28.34 43.61
CA GLN A 27 20.66 28.07 42.35
C GLN A 27 20.39 26.63 41.85
N ILE A 28 20.42 25.64 42.76
CA ILE A 28 20.12 24.24 42.43
C ILE A 28 18.65 24.09 41.98
N LEU A 29 17.70 24.74 42.67
CA LEU A 29 16.30 24.75 42.27
C LEU A 29 16.10 25.38 40.88
N GLY A 30 16.75 26.53 40.61
CA GLY A 30 16.71 27.17 39.31
C GLY A 30 17.30 26.29 38.19
N PHE A 31 18.39 25.58 38.48
CA PHE A 31 18.99 24.60 37.56
C PHE A 31 18.07 23.41 37.30
N LEU A 32 17.45 22.83 38.33
CA LEU A 32 16.51 21.72 38.19
C LEU A 32 15.27 22.13 37.39
N GLN A 33 14.76 23.34 37.62
CA GLN A 33 13.62 23.88 36.88
C GLN A 33 13.96 24.09 35.40
N SER A 34 15.14 24.62 35.07
CA SER A 34 15.56 24.79 33.68
C SER A 34 15.78 23.45 32.98
N LEU A 35 16.32 22.46 33.68
CA LEU A 35 16.48 21.09 33.17
C LEU A 35 15.11 20.45 32.90
N PHE A 36 14.15 20.59 33.81
CA PHE A 36 12.79 20.08 33.62
C PHE A 36 12.09 20.73 32.43
N ILE A 37 12.19 22.06 32.28
CA ILE A 37 11.63 22.78 31.12
C ILE A 37 12.30 22.32 29.83
N GLY A 38 13.63 22.18 29.81
CA GLY A 38 14.37 21.67 28.66
C GLY A 38 13.93 20.26 28.25
N LEU A 39 13.71 19.38 29.23
CA LEU A 39 13.27 18.00 29.01
C LEU A 39 11.84 17.95 28.47
N MET A 40 10.94 18.79 28.98
CA MET A 40 9.57 18.96 28.45
C MET A 40 9.56 19.45 27.00
N ILE A 41 10.41 20.44 26.66
CA ILE A 41 10.53 20.94 25.29
C ILE A 41 11.07 19.85 24.37
N ALA A 42 12.12 19.12 24.79
CA ALA A 42 12.69 18.03 24.01
C ALA A 42 11.69 16.87 23.79
N ALA A 43 10.91 16.52 24.81
CA ALA A 43 9.86 15.51 24.68
C ALA A 43 8.74 15.98 23.73
N GLY A 44 8.34 17.26 23.82
CA GLY A 44 7.35 17.86 22.93
C GLY A 44 7.80 17.89 21.47
N THR A 45 9.05 18.28 21.20
CA THR A 45 9.60 18.29 19.84
C THR A 45 9.75 16.87 19.29
N ALA A 46 10.21 15.92 20.09
CA ALA A 46 10.30 14.51 19.69
C ALA A 46 8.92 13.93 19.33
N TRP A 47 7.88 14.26 20.10
CA TRP A 47 6.50 13.82 19.80
C TRP A 47 5.97 14.41 18.50
N ILE A 48 6.20 15.72 18.25
CA ILE A 48 5.80 16.38 17.00
C ILE A 48 6.54 15.77 15.80
N GLN A 49 7.84 15.54 15.93
CA GLN A 49 8.66 14.91 14.89
C GLN A 49 8.17 13.48 14.59
N HIS A 50 7.91 12.70 15.63
CA HIS A 50 7.38 11.34 15.49
C HIS A 50 6.04 11.32 14.75
N ARG A 51 5.09 12.19 15.14
CA ARG A 51 3.81 12.34 14.45
C ARG A 51 3.98 12.76 12.99
N GLY A 52 4.95 13.64 12.73
CA GLY A 52 5.33 14.06 11.37
C GLY A 52 5.80 12.88 10.52
N TRP A 53 6.69 12.03 11.05
CA TRP A 53 7.19 10.85 10.37
C TRP A 53 6.10 9.81 10.10
N GLU A 54 5.23 9.53 11.09
CA GLU A 54 4.11 8.61 10.86
C GLU A 54 3.19 9.09 9.73
N ASN A 55 2.90 10.38 9.67
CA ASN A 55 2.06 10.94 8.61
C ASN A 55 2.74 10.86 7.24
N GLN A 56 4.04 11.16 7.18
CA GLN A 56 4.84 11.02 5.95
C GLN A 56 4.90 9.56 5.47
N GLU A 57 5.09 8.62 6.39
CA GLU A 57 5.12 7.19 6.07
C GLU A 57 3.76 6.69 5.56
N LYS A 58 2.66 7.13 6.19
CA LYS A 58 1.29 6.84 5.73
C LYS A 58 1.05 7.35 4.31
N ILE A 59 1.43 8.59 4.02
CA ILE A 59 1.30 9.19 2.68
C ILE A 59 2.15 8.43 1.67
N LYS A 60 3.42 8.16 1.98
CA LYS A 60 4.33 7.43 1.10
C LYS A 60 3.83 6.02 0.80
N THR A 61 3.27 5.33 1.79
CA THR A 61 2.68 4.00 1.61
C THR A 61 1.44 4.07 0.71
N LEU A 62 0.57 5.04 0.93
CA LEU A 62 -0.63 5.25 0.12
C LEU A 62 -0.30 5.59 -1.34
N ASP A 63 0.70 6.44 -1.58
CA ASP A 63 1.17 6.76 -2.93
C ASP A 63 1.82 5.55 -3.62
N SER A 64 2.57 4.73 -2.88
CA SER A 64 3.12 3.48 -3.40
C SER A 64 2.01 2.50 -3.81
N GLU A 65 0.97 2.35 -2.98
CA GLU A 65 -0.17 1.48 -3.27
C GLU A 65 -1.01 1.99 -4.45
N LYS A 66 -1.21 3.31 -4.57
CA LYS A 66 -1.82 3.94 -5.76
C LYS A 66 -1.04 3.58 -7.02
N LYS A 67 0.28 3.76 -7.00
CA LYS A 67 1.13 3.47 -8.16
C LYS A 67 0.99 2.01 -8.59
N LYS A 68 1.14 1.06 -7.66
CA LYS A 68 0.95 -0.37 -7.95
C LYS A 68 -0.43 -0.68 -8.53
N ALA A 69 -1.47 -0.03 -8.01
CA ALA A 69 -2.83 -0.22 -8.48
C ALA A 69 -3.03 0.35 -9.90
N TYR A 70 -2.43 1.49 -10.23
CA TYR A 70 -2.43 2.03 -11.59
C TYR A 70 -1.68 1.11 -12.56
N ASP A 71 -0.48 0.68 -12.20
CA ASP A 71 0.34 -0.24 -13.00
C ASP A 71 -0.43 -1.54 -13.29
N LEU A 72 -1.15 -2.07 -12.28
CA LEU A 72 -2.00 -3.25 -12.43
C LEU A 72 -3.20 -3.01 -13.37
N ILE A 73 -3.86 -1.85 -13.25
CA ILE A 73 -4.99 -1.49 -14.12
C ILE A 73 -4.53 -1.37 -15.57
N GLU A 74 -3.39 -0.72 -15.80
CA GLU A 74 -2.77 -0.58 -17.12
C GLU A 74 -2.44 -1.95 -17.70
N GLN A 75 -1.78 -2.81 -16.92
CA GLN A 75 -1.46 -4.17 -17.33
C GLN A 75 -2.70 -4.99 -17.71
N ILE A 76 -3.79 -4.89 -16.93
CA ILE A 76 -5.05 -5.55 -17.25
C ILE A 76 -5.61 -5.05 -18.59
N SER A 77 -5.63 -3.73 -18.77
CA SER A 77 -6.14 -3.10 -19.98
C SER A 77 -5.34 -3.52 -21.22
N GLU A 78 -4.01 -3.57 -21.10
CA GLU A 78 -3.10 -3.96 -22.17
C GLU A 78 -3.29 -5.44 -22.55
N VAL A 79 -3.15 -6.35 -21.58
CA VAL A 79 -3.19 -7.80 -21.84
C VAL A 79 -4.56 -8.24 -22.37
N VAL A 80 -5.64 -7.76 -21.74
CA VAL A 80 -7.00 -8.11 -22.17
C VAL A 80 -7.34 -7.44 -23.51
N GLY A 81 -6.98 -6.16 -23.66
CA GLY A 81 -7.22 -5.41 -24.91
C GLY A 81 -6.49 -6.02 -26.11
N LYS A 82 -5.21 -6.39 -25.92
CA LYS A 82 -4.40 -7.05 -26.95
C LYS A 82 -5.00 -8.38 -27.38
N ARG A 83 -5.45 -9.21 -26.43
CA ARG A 83 -6.14 -10.47 -26.74
C ARG A 83 -7.44 -10.23 -27.52
N ILE A 84 -8.28 -9.28 -27.09
CA ILE A 84 -9.52 -8.94 -27.81
C ILE A 84 -9.20 -8.51 -29.25
N TYR A 85 -8.20 -7.65 -29.43
CA TYR A 85 -7.79 -7.15 -30.74
C TYR A 85 -7.35 -8.27 -31.68
N HIS A 86 -6.42 -9.14 -31.24
CA HIS A 86 -5.94 -10.23 -32.08
C HIS A 86 -7.02 -11.28 -32.34
N GLN A 87 -7.85 -11.60 -31.36
CA GLN A 87 -8.97 -12.54 -31.54
C GLN A 87 -10.03 -11.98 -32.50
N SER A 88 -10.31 -10.67 -32.45
CA SER A 88 -11.19 -10.00 -33.41
C SER A 88 -10.60 -9.99 -34.84
N THR A 89 -9.29 -9.82 -34.95
CA THR A 89 -8.59 -9.82 -36.24
C THR A 89 -8.61 -11.22 -36.86
N LEU A 90 -8.36 -12.26 -36.06
CA LEU A 90 -8.50 -13.66 -36.47
C LEU A 90 -9.93 -13.96 -36.95
N ILE A 91 -10.97 -13.55 -36.21
CA ILE A 91 -12.36 -13.72 -36.66
C ILE A 91 -12.59 -13.07 -38.02
N THR A 92 -12.09 -11.85 -38.21
CA THR A 92 -12.25 -11.11 -39.47
C THR A 92 -11.55 -11.82 -40.64
N ALA A 93 -10.35 -12.35 -40.41
CA ALA A 93 -9.62 -13.12 -41.41
C ALA A 93 -10.36 -14.41 -41.78
N LEU A 94 -10.87 -15.14 -40.78
CA LEU A 94 -11.66 -16.36 -40.99
C LEU A 94 -12.95 -16.09 -41.75
N GLN A 95 -13.64 -14.98 -41.47
CA GLN A 95 -14.84 -14.56 -42.21
C GLN A 95 -14.56 -14.19 -43.68
N LYS A 96 -13.35 -13.69 -43.96
CA LYS A 96 -12.91 -13.33 -45.32
C LYS A 96 -12.25 -14.48 -46.08
N HIS A 97 -12.10 -15.65 -45.45
CA HIS A 97 -11.32 -16.77 -45.99
C HIS A 97 -9.89 -16.36 -46.40
N ASP A 98 -9.25 -15.53 -45.57
CA ASP A 98 -7.88 -15.08 -45.81
C ASP A 98 -6.88 -16.13 -45.30
N ASP A 99 -6.50 -17.06 -46.18
CA ASP A 99 -5.53 -18.12 -45.89
C ASP A 99 -4.10 -17.59 -45.64
N SER A 100 -3.83 -16.32 -45.97
CA SER A 100 -2.53 -15.68 -45.75
C SER A 100 -2.38 -15.06 -44.36
N TYR A 101 -3.42 -15.08 -43.54
CA TYR A 101 -3.41 -14.48 -42.21
C TYR A 101 -2.44 -15.18 -41.26
N ASN A 102 -1.48 -14.42 -40.71
CA ASN A 102 -0.57 -14.91 -39.69
C ASN A 102 -1.29 -15.08 -38.33
N ARG A 103 -1.29 -16.30 -37.79
CA ARG A 103 -1.90 -16.66 -36.50
C ARG A 103 -0.98 -16.40 -35.29
N ASP A 104 0.33 -16.23 -35.50
CA ASP A 104 1.32 -16.05 -34.42
C ASP A 104 0.95 -14.92 -33.45
N PRO A 105 0.49 -13.72 -33.88
CA PRO A 105 0.13 -12.65 -32.97
C PRO A 105 -1.04 -13.02 -32.05
N TYR A 106 -1.99 -13.79 -32.57
CA TYR A 106 -3.10 -14.31 -31.79
C TYR A 106 -2.63 -15.36 -30.77
N GLU A 107 -1.83 -16.35 -31.18
CA GLU A 107 -1.33 -17.39 -30.28
C GLU A 107 -0.47 -16.80 -29.16
N SER A 108 0.39 -15.83 -29.51
CA SER A 108 1.20 -15.08 -28.57
C SER A 108 0.34 -14.36 -27.52
N SER A 109 -0.74 -13.68 -27.94
CA SER A 109 -1.66 -12.99 -27.00
C SER A 109 -2.40 -13.94 -26.05
N VAL A 110 -2.72 -15.16 -26.51
CA VAL A 110 -3.33 -16.20 -25.66
C VAL A 110 -2.34 -16.74 -24.65
N LYS A 111 -1.07 -16.88 -25.03
CA LYS A 111 0.00 -17.28 -24.12
C LYS A 111 0.24 -16.21 -23.05
N GLU A 112 0.40 -14.96 -23.47
CA GLU A 112 0.67 -13.82 -22.59
C GLU A 112 -0.39 -13.64 -21.50
N ILE A 113 -1.68 -13.70 -21.86
CA ILE A 113 -2.75 -13.58 -20.86
C ILE A 113 -2.75 -14.74 -19.85
N ASN A 114 -2.36 -15.95 -20.26
CA ASN A 114 -2.30 -17.10 -19.37
C ASN A 114 -1.11 -17.02 -18.42
N GLU A 115 0.02 -16.50 -18.90
CA GLU A 115 1.21 -16.25 -18.08
C GLU A 115 0.96 -15.14 -17.05
N GLU A 116 0.32 -14.05 -17.46
CA GLU A 116 0.01 -12.92 -16.57
C GLU A 116 -1.24 -13.14 -15.70
N TYR A 117 -2.06 -14.16 -15.99
CA TYR A 117 -3.33 -14.43 -15.31
C TYR A 117 -3.19 -14.47 -13.79
N TYR A 118 -2.25 -15.28 -13.29
CA TYR A 118 -2.09 -15.47 -11.84
C TYR A 118 -1.61 -14.17 -11.17
N LYS A 119 -0.70 -13.46 -11.81
CA LYS A 119 -0.17 -12.18 -11.32
C LYS A 119 -1.27 -11.12 -11.26
N ILE A 120 -2.08 -11.01 -12.30
CA ILE A 120 -3.24 -10.11 -12.33
C ILE A 120 -4.24 -10.46 -11.22
N CYS A 121 -4.60 -11.74 -11.07
CA CYS A 121 -5.55 -12.18 -10.04
C CYS A 121 -5.04 -11.89 -8.62
N MET A 122 -3.77 -12.19 -8.34
CA MET A 122 -3.16 -11.90 -7.04
C MET A 122 -3.06 -10.39 -6.79
N GLY A 123 -2.71 -9.60 -7.81
CA GLY A 123 -2.70 -8.14 -7.75
C GLY A 123 -4.08 -7.57 -7.44
N LEU A 124 -5.13 -8.03 -8.13
CA LEU A 124 -6.50 -7.58 -7.90
C LEU A 124 -6.99 -7.94 -6.50
N LYS A 125 -6.69 -9.16 -6.06
CA LYS A 125 -7.02 -9.63 -4.71
C LYS A 125 -6.36 -8.77 -3.64
N TYR A 126 -5.07 -8.47 -3.82
CA TYR A 126 -4.29 -7.67 -2.89
C TYR A 126 -4.72 -6.19 -2.90
N SER A 127 -4.88 -5.57 -4.06
CA SER A 127 -5.15 -4.12 -4.14
C SER A 127 -6.62 -3.76 -3.93
N PHE A 128 -7.58 -4.57 -4.40
CA PHE A 128 -8.99 -4.17 -4.48
C PHE A 128 -9.99 -5.07 -3.74
N SER A 129 -9.75 -6.39 -3.71
CA SER A 129 -10.39 -7.42 -2.89
C SER A 129 -10.51 -8.75 -3.66
N ASN A 130 -10.81 -9.84 -2.93
CA ASN A 130 -11.11 -11.13 -3.54
C ASN A 130 -12.33 -11.09 -4.49
N GLU A 131 -13.34 -10.26 -4.18
CA GLU A 131 -14.53 -10.12 -5.02
C GLU A 131 -14.20 -9.51 -6.39
N VAL A 132 -13.29 -8.52 -6.42
CA VAL A 132 -12.84 -7.90 -7.67
C VAL A 132 -12.08 -8.90 -8.54
N MET A 133 -11.22 -9.72 -7.94
CA MET A 133 -10.53 -10.81 -8.62
C MET A 133 -11.52 -11.82 -9.23
N LEU A 134 -12.50 -12.30 -8.46
CA LEU A 134 -13.51 -13.25 -8.97
C LEU A 134 -14.35 -12.64 -10.11
N ASN A 135 -14.69 -11.35 -10.00
CA ASN A 135 -15.38 -10.62 -11.06
C ASN A 135 -14.54 -10.54 -12.34
N TYR A 136 -13.22 -10.31 -12.23
CA TYR A 136 -12.31 -10.33 -13.37
C TYR A 136 -12.30 -11.69 -14.08
N GLU A 137 -12.12 -12.78 -13.33
CA GLU A 137 -12.09 -14.14 -13.89
C GLU A 137 -13.40 -14.48 -14.62
N LYS A 138 -14.53 -14.18 -13.99
CA LYS A 138 -15.86 -14.46 -14.57
C LYS A 138 -16.14 -13.62 -15.82
N ARG A 139 -15.79 -12.32 -15.81
CA ARG A 139 -16.13 -11.39 -16.90
C ARG A 139 -15.16 -11.44 -18.08
N PHE A 140 -13.90 -11.81 -17.85
CA PHE A 140 -12.87 -11.76 -18.90
C PHE A 140 -12.34 -13.14 -19.22
N GLN A 141 -11.65 -13.80 -18.29
CA GLN A 141 -10.90 -15.01 -18.61
C GLN A 141 -11.81 -16.14 -19.10
N ASN A 142 -12.92 -16.40 -18.40
CA ASN A 142 -13.86 -17.46 -18.79
C ASN A 142 -14.58 -17.14 -20.10
N ARG A 143 -14.98 -15.88 -20.30
CA ARG A 143 -15.67 -15.45 -21.52
C ARG A 143 -14.76 -15.46 -22.74
N LEU A 144 -13.52 -15.00 -22.60
CA LEU A 144 -12.52 -15.06 -23.67
C LEU A 144 -12.16 -16.49 -24.04
N ALA A 145 -12.00 -17.38 -23.05
CA ALA A 145 -11.76 -18.81 -23.29
C ALA A 145 -12.95 -19.47 -24.00
N ASN A 146 -14.18 -19.17 -23.58
CA ASN A 146 -15.40 -19.68 -24.24
C ASN A 146 -15.53 -19.17 -25.67
N ASN A 147 -15.30 -17.87 -25.89
CA ASN A 147 -15.30 -17.26 -27.21
C ASN A 147 -14.25 -17.92 -28.11
N ASN A 148 -13.08 -18.24 -27.56
CA ASN A 148 -12.03 -18.93 -28.28
C ASN A 148 -12.48 -20.31 -28.77
N ARG A 149 -13.13 -21.09 -27.90
CA ARG A 149 -13.72 -22.38 -28.26
C ARG A 149 -14.74 -22.24 -29.39
N LYS A 150 -15.58 -21.19 -29.35
CA LYS A 150 -16.56 -20.90 -30.42
C LYS A 150 -15.88 -20.68 -31.76
N ILE A 151 -14.79 -19.90 -31.81
CA ILE A 151 -14.03 -19.63 -33.05
C ILE A 151 -13.52 -20.93 -33.67
N PHE A 152 -12.90 -21.80 -32.88
CA PHE A 152 -12.38 -23.08 -33.37
C PHE A 152 -13.46 -24.11 -33.69
N SER A 153 -14.63 -24.06 -33.05
CA SER A 153 -15.75 -24.93 -33.42
C SER A 153 -16.46 -24.44 -34.69
N ALA A 154 -16.51 -23.13 -34.90
CA ALA A 154 -17.23 -22.50 -36.01
C ALA A 154 -16.35 -22.30 -37.26
N SER A 155 -15.04 -22.61 -37.21
CA SER A 155 -14.19 -22.62 -38.40
C SER A 155 -14.66 -23.60 -39.49
N CYS A 156 -15.57 -24.52 -39.17
CA CYS A 156 -16.27 -25.36 -40.15
C CYS A 156 -17.67 -24.84 -40.56
N SER A 157 -18.27 -23.92 -39.82
CA SER A 157 -19.61 -23.38 -40.07
C SER A 157 -19.59 -21.85 -39.94
N LEU A 158 -19.52 -21.17 -41.09
CA LEU A 158 -19.42 -19.73 -41.43
C LEU A 158 -20.04 -18.64 -40.50
N ASN A 159 -20.72 -18.96 -39.40
CA ASN A 159 -21.35 -17.97 -38.52
C ASN A 159 -20.47 -17.59 -37.32
N LEU A 160 -19.48 -16.73 -37.56
CA LEU A 160 -18.62 -16.13 -36.51
C LEU A 160 -19.18 -14.82 -35.92
N THR A 161 -20.37 -14.37 -36.37
CA THR A 161 -20.96 -13.09 -35.98
C THR A 161 -21.24 -13.01 -34.47
N SER A 162 -21.71 -14.11 -33.87
CA SER A 162 -21.96 -14.19 -32.42
C SER A 162 -20.68 -14.08 -31.61
N ALA A 163 -19.60 -14.73 -32.05
CA ALA A 163 -18.29 -14.64 -31.41
C ALA A 163 -17.72 -13.21 -31.50
N HIS A 164 -17.87 -12.55 -32.65
CA HIS A 164 -17.43 -11.16 -32.82
C HIS A 164 -18.24 -10.18 -31.94
N SER A 165 -19.56 -10.36 -31.84
CA SER A 165 -20.42 -9.54 -30.97
C SER A 165 -20.04 -9.70 -29.49
N GLU A 166 -19.77 -10.92 -29.04
CA GLU A 166 -19.35 -11.18 -27.66
C GLU A 166 -18.00 -10.52 -27.35
N LEU A 167 -17.04 -10.45 -28.29
CA LEU A 167 -15.79 -9.70 -28.08
C LEU A 167 -16.03 -8.20 -27.89
N LYS A 168 -16.97 -7.60 -28.62
CA LYS A 168 -17.33 -6.19 -28.44
C LYS A 168 -17.93 -5.93 -27.06
N GLU A 169 -18.76 -6.85 -26.57
CA GLU A 169 -19.34 -6.78 -25.24
C GLU A 169 -18.28 -6.91 -24.15
N ILE A 170 -17.36 -7.87 -24.29
CA ILE A 170 -16.21 -8.04 -23.37
C ILE A 170 -15.35 -6.77 -23.35
N ASN A 171 -15.09 -6.15 -24.51
CA ASN A 171 -14.33 -4.89 -24.59
C ASN A 171 -15.04 -3.73 -23.86
N TRP A 172 -16.36 -3.63 -24.00
CA TRP A 172 -17.12 -2.62 -23.27
C TRP A 172 -17.12 -2.87 -21.75
N GLU A 173 -17.23 -4.14 -21.33
CA GLU A 173 -17.10 -4.51 -19.92
C GLU A 173 -15.71 -4.22 -19.37
N LEU A 174 -14.64 -4.38 -20.18
CA LEU A 174 -13.27 -4.05 -19.79
C LEU A 174 -13.16 -2.57 -19.44
N ASN A 175 -13.66 -1.70 -20.32
CA ASN A 175 -13.65 -0.26 -20.09
C ASN A 175 -14.41 0.13 -18.81
N LYS A 176 -15.57 -0.48 -18.58
CA LYS A 176 -16.34 -0.27 -17.34
C LYS A 176 -15.63 -0.78 -16.09
N PHE A 177 -14.98 -1.94 -16.19
CA PHE A 177 -14.22 -2.52 -15.10
C PHE A 177 -13.03 -1.63 -14.73
N VAL A 178 -12.26 -1.18 -15.73
CA VAL A 178 -11.15 -0.24 -15.56
C VAL A 178 -11.63 1.07 -14.91
N ASP A 179 -12.70 1.69 -15.41
CA ASP A 179 -13.26 2.91 -14.81
C ASP A 179 -13.69 2.68 -13.35
N THR A 180 -14.25 1.51 -13.04
CA THR A 180 -14.62 1.14 -11.67
C THR A 180 -13.38 1.04 -10.77
N LEU A 181 -12.31 0.40 -11.24
CA LEU A 181 -11.05 0.31 -10.48
C LEU A 181 -10.41 1.70 -10.29
N LEU A 182 -10.36 2.53 -11.33
CA LEU A 182 -9.84 3.89 -11.25
C LEU A 182 -10.64 4.74 -10.24
N LYS A 183 -11.96 4.58 -10.19
CA LYS A 183 -12.81 5.22 -9.17
C LYS A 183 -12.45 4.76 -7.76
N LYS A 184 -12.20 3.46 -7.55
CA LYS A 184 -11.72 2.94 -6.26
C LYS A 184 -10.37 3.54 -5.86
N VAL A 185 -9.42 3.62 -6.79
CA VAL A 185 -8.11 4.27 -6.56
C VAL A 185 -8.28 5.74 -6.16
N ARG A 186 -9.14 6.49 -6.85
CA ARG A 186 -9.42 7.91 -6.51
C ARG A 186 -10.02 8.09 -5.12
N ARG A 187 -10.84 7.13 -4.67
CA ARG A 187 -11.44 7.12 -3.33
C ARG A 187 -10.51 6.54 -2.25
N ASN A 188 -9.31 6.12 -2.62
CA ASN A 188 -8.36 5.40 -1.75
C ASN A 188 -8.96 4.10 -1.14
N GLU A 189 -9.89 3.46 -1.85
CA GLU A 189 -10.54 2.21 -1.44
C GLU A 189 -9.67 1.01 -1.81
N PHE A 190 -8.57 0.81 -1.08
CA PHE A 190 -7.72 -0.37 -1.23
C PHE A 190 -8.00 -1.41 -0.17
N SER A 191 -7.92 -2.69 -0.51
CA SER A 191 -8.21 -3.78 0.42
C SER A 191 -7.35 -3.71 1.70
N THR A 192 -6.13 -3.18 1.60
CA THR A 192 -5.18 -2.93 2.68
C THR A 192 -5.64 -1.88 3.70
N PHE A 193 -6.51 -0.95 3.30
CA PHE A 193 -7.03 0.14 4.15
C PHE A 193 -8.52 -0.01 4.48
N THR A 194 -9.29 -0.75 3.66
CA THR A 194 -10.76 -0.85 3.78
C THR A 194 -11.25 -2.15 4.45
N ASN A 195 -10.40 -3.17 4.63
CA ASN A 195 -10.80 -4.40 5.33
C ASN A 195 -10.96 -4.15 6.85
N LYS A 196 -12.20 -3.90 7.27
CA LYS A 196 -12.64 -4.03 8.68
C LYS A 196 -12.79 -5.49 9.15
N ASN A 197 -12.43 -6.47 8.31
CA ASN A 197 -12.51 -7.89 8.66
C ASN A 197 -11.19 -8.60 8.26
N PRO A 198 -10.21 -8.68 9.17
CA PRO A 198 -8.98 -9.42 8.94
C PRO A 198 -9.19 -10.87 9.38
N THR A 199 -9.75 -11.73 8.53
CA THR A 199 -9.61 -13.19 8.72
C THR A 199 -8.27 -13.72 8.18
N THR A 200 -7.29 -12.84 8.05
CA THR A 200 -5.87 -13.18 7.96
C THR A 200 -5.17 -12.52 9.14
N ASN A 201 -4.83 -13.32 10.15
CA ASN A 201 -4.16 -12.94 11.40
C ASN A 201 -3.09 -11.86 11.19
N PHE A 202 -3.38 -10.65 11.68
CA PHE A 202 -2.46 -9.52 11.74
C PHE A 202 -1.43 -9.63 12.88
N GLU A 203 -1.44 -10.70 13.68
CA GLU A 203 -0.52 -10.93 14.81
C GLU A 203 0.97 -10.99 14.43
N ASN A 204 1.32 -11.00 13.14
CA ASN A 204 2.70 -11.02 12.67
C ASN A 204 3.14 -9.77 11.90
N ARG A 205 2.31 -8.75 11.71
CA ARG A 205 2.72 -7.56 10.94
C ARG A 205 3.70 -6.67 11.71
N GLU A 206 3.58 -6.63 13.04
CA GLU A 206 4.54 -5.98 13.93
C GLU A 206 5.88 -6.73 14.01
N LYS A 207 5.96 -7.99 13.53
CA LYS A 207 7.21 -8.76 13.50
C LYS A 207 8.09 -8.50 12.27
N PHE A 208 7.61 -7.67 11.34
CA PHE A 208 8.34 -7.31 10.11
C PHE A 208 8.84 -5.85 10.09
N THR A 209 8.59 -5.06 11.14
CA THR A 209 9.22 -3.75 11.26
C THR A 209 10.70 -3.91 11.61
N THR A 210 11.54 -3.04 11.04
CA THR A 210 13.00 -3.00 11.27
C THR A 210 13.33 -2.89 12.77
N ILE A 211 12.43 -2.28 13.55
CA ILE A 211 12.51 -2.16 15.01
C ILE A 211 12.41 -3.52 15.70
N TYR A 212 11.50 -4.40 15.28
CA TYR A 212 11.38 -5.75 15.82
C TYR A 212 12.59 -6.64 15.48
N LEU A 213 13.11 -6.51 14.25
CA LEU A 213 14.37 -7.16 13.85
C LEU A 213 15.57 -6.66 14.65
N ALA A 214 15.67 -5.35 14.91
CA ALA A 214 16.71 -4.75 15.74
C ALA A 214 16.61 -5.17 17.21
N LEU A 215 15.41 -5.21 17.78
CA LEU A 215 15.18 -5.66 19.17
C LEU A 215 15.48 -7.15 19.34
N ARG A 216 15.17 -7.99 18.33
CA ARG A 216 15.52 -9.41 18.32
C ARG A 216 17.02 -9.64 18.22
N LEU A 217 17.76 -8.80 17.48
CA LEU A 217 19.22 -8.83 17.42
C LEU A 217 19.87 -8.48 18.77
N ILE A 218 19.20 -7.70 19.62
CA ILE A 218 19.68 -7.29 20.95
C ILE A 218 19.14 -8.22 22.07
N ASN A 219 18.40 -9.29 21.71
CA ASN A 219 17.87 -10.31 22.61
C ASN A 219 16.97 -9.77 23.76
N ILE A 220 16.31 -8.65 23.55
CA ILE A 220 15.31 -8.11 24.50
C ILE A 220 13.97 -8.72 24.13
N ARG A 221 13.54 -9.75 24.88
CA ARG A 221 12.20 -10.34 24.79
C ARG A 221 11.27 -9.65 25.80
N HIS A 222 10.10 -9.23 25.33
CA HIS A 222 8.88 -9.20 26.15
C HIS A 222 8.13 -10.51 25.95
#